data_AF-A0A7S3VVH6-F1
#
_entry.id   AF-A0A7S3VVH6-F1
#
_cell.length_a   1.000
_cell.length_b   1.000
_cell.length_c   1.000
_cell.angle_alpha   90.00
_cell.angle_beta   90.00
_cell.angle_gamma   90.00
#
_symmetry.space_group_name_H-M   'P 1'
#
loop_
_entity.id
_entity.type
_entity.pdbx_description
1 polymer ?
#
loop_
_entity_poly.entity_id
_entity_poly.type
_entity_poly.pdbx_seq_one_letter_code
_entity_poly.pdbx_strand_id
1 'polypeptide(L)'
;IVTHITIDQAVLFILSNKQLRGSLRVLNAMMRQAAQLFRSQLQQAAATASTSSSQVASTSPCSSLLPFVAARGIANSPSSSSSSPAPATAPASSAPSQVRGNNLEFVVSKLDTVVNWARSGSIWPMTFGLACCAMEMMQAGASRYDLDRFGIIFRPSPRQSDCMIVAGTLTNKMAPALRKVYDQMPEPKWVVSMGSCANGGGYYHYSYSVVRGCDRIVPVDIYVPGCPPTAEGLMYGLLQLQKKIYRSKTTQIWVNK
;
A
#
# COMPACT_ATOMS: atom_id res chain seq x y z
N ILE A 1 -8.26 -34.89 11.06
CA ILE A 1 -8.01 -33.43 10.92
C ILE A 1 -6.50 -33.11 10.90
N VAL A 2 -5.64 -33.84 11.62
CA VAL A 2 -4.18 -33.57 11.64
C VAL A 2 -3.40 -34.18 10.45
N THR A 3 -3.97 -35.15 9.73
CA THR A 3 -3.29 -35.84 8.61
C THR A 3 -3.55 -35.25 7.21
N HIS A 4 -4.52 -34.34 7.06
CA HIS A 4 -4.82 -33.68 5.78
C HIS A 4 -4.00 -32.40 5.53
N ILE A 5 -3.36 -31.85 6.57
CA ILE A 5 -2.62 -30.58 6.50
C ILE A 5 -1.20 -30.76 5.93
N THR A 6 -0.62 -31.96 6.03
CA THR A 6 0.77 -32.20 5.60
C THR A 6 0.94 -32.33 4.09
N ILE A 7 -0.09 -32.79 3.37
CA ILE A 7 -0.03 -32.98 1.91
C ILE A 7 -0.19 -31.63 1.17
N ASP A 8 -1.10 -30.76 1.63
CA ASP A 8 -1.30 -29.43 1.02
C ASP A 8 -0.08 -28.51 1.18
N GLN A 9 0.60 -28.57 2.33
CA GLN A 9 1.85 -27.81 2.56
C GLN A 9 2.99 -28.28 1.64
N ALA A 10 3.09 -29.59 1.35
CA ALA A 10 4.11 -30.13 0.47
C ALA A 10 3.84 -29.77 -1.02
N VAL A 11 2.57 -29.80 -1.45
CA VAL A 11 2.18 -29.43 -2.82
C VAL A 11 2.36 -27.93 -3.07
N LEU A 12 2.02 -27.07 -2.09
CA LEU A 12 2.29 -25.63 -2.16
C LEU A 12 3.80 -25.31 -2.23
N PHE A 13 4.64 -26.08 -1.52
CA PHE A 13 6.09 -25.90 -1.57
C PHE A 13 6.71 -26.31 -2.93
N ILE A 14 6.18 -27.36 -3.56
CA ILE A 14 6.61 -27.81 -4.89
C ILE A 14 6.10 -26.86 -6.00
N LEU A 15 4.85 -26.39 -5.89
CA LEU A 15 4.28 -25.42 -6.83
C LEU A 15 4.98 -24.05 -6.71
N SER A 16 5.30 -23.60 -5.50
CA SER A 16 6.06 -22.36 -5.26
C SER A 16 7.46 -22.43 -5.90
N ASN A 17 8.18 -23.55 -5.77
CA ASN A 17 9.49 -23.73 -6.41
C ASN A 17 9.43 -23.80 -7.94
N LYS A 18 8.35 -24.31 -8.54
CA LYS A 18 8.15 -24.28 -10.00
C LYS A 18 7.79 -22.88 -10.51
N GLN A 19 6.95 -22.13 -9.78
CA GLN A 19 6.59 -20.75 -10.11
C GLN A 19 7.78 -19.80 -10.00
N LEU A 20 8.59 -19.92 -8.94
CA LEU A 20 9.84 -19.16 -8.76
C LEU A 20 10.86 -19.42 -9.88
N ARG A 21 11.03 -20.66 -10.35
CA ARG A 21 11.92 -20.99 -11.48
C ARG A 21 11.39 -20.47 -12.83
N GLY A 22 10.06 -20.44 -13.01
CA GLY A 22 9.42 -19.83 -14.19
C GLY A 22 9.60 -18.31 -14.20
N SER A 23 9.32 -17.67 -13.07
CA SER A 23 9.41 -16.21 -12.90
C SER A 23 10.86 -15.71 -13.02
N LEU A 24 11.86 -16.44 -12.49
CA LEU A 24 13.27 -16.08 -12.69
C LEU A 24 13.72 -16.15 -14.15
N ARG A 25 13.15 -17.07 -14.96
CA ARG A 25 13.45 -17.16 -16.39
C ARG A 25 12.80 -16.02 -17.17
N VAL A 26 11.56 -15.66 -16.82
CA VAL A 26 10.86 -14.50 -17.40
C VAL A 26 11.55 -13.20 -17.02
N LEU A 27 11.96 -13.03 -15.76
CA LEU A 27 12.71 -11.86 -15.29
C LEU A 27 14.07 -11.74 -15.98
N ASN A 28 14.81 -12.84 -16.14
CA ASN A 28 16.07 -12.84 -16.87
C ASN A 28 15.88 -12.58 -18.38
N ALA A 29 14.78 -13.02 -18.98
CA ALA A 29 14.45 -12.71 -20.37
C ALA A 29 14.05 -11.24 -20.56
N MET A 30 13.23 -10.69 -19.65
CA MET A 30 12.82 -9.28 -19.66
C MET A 30 14.01 -8.36 -19.42
N MET A 31 14.91 -8.68 -18.49
CA MET A 31 16.14 -7.89 -18.28
C MET A 31 17.04 -7.89 -19.52
N ARG A 32 17.13 -9.00 -20.26
CA ARG A 32 17.88 -9.08 -21.53
C ARG A 32 17.23 -8.25 -22.62
N GLN A 33 15.90 -8.28 -22.75
CA GLN A 33 15.18 -7.45 -23.72
C GLN A 33 15.28 -5.96 -23.37
N ALA A 34 15.17 -5.59 -22.09
CA ALA A 34 15.35 -4.22 -21.64
C ALA A 34 16.77 -3.69 -21.93
N ALA A 35 17.81 -4.51 -21.69
CA ALA A 35 19.19 -4.16 -22.00
C ALA A 35 19.45 -4.01 -23.52
N GLN A 36 18.79 -4.82 -24.36
CA GLN A 36 18.86 -4.70 -25.83
C GLN A 36 18.15 -3.44 -26.33
N LEU A 37 16.98 -3.11 -25.78
CA LEU A 37 16.26 -1.87 -26.10
C LEU A 37 17.07 -0.64 -25.68
N PHE A 38 17.68 -0.66 -24.50
CA PHE A 38 18.51 0.44 -24.01
C PHE A 38 19.77 0.65 -24.87
N ARG A 39 20.42 -0.43 -25.34
CA ARG A 39 21.52 -0.34 -26.32
C ARG A 39 21.06 0.24 -27.66
N SER A 40 19.88 -0.15 -28.14
CA SER A 40 19.35 0.35 -29.41
C SER A 40 19.01 1.84 -29.36
N GLN A 41 18.50 2.34 -28.22
CA GLN A 41 18.26 3.78 -28.02
C GLN A 41 19.56 4.58 -27.91
N LEU A 42 20.60 4.04 -27.26
CA LEU A 42 21.92 4.67 -27.21
C LEU A 42 22.56 4.75 -28.61
N GLN A 43 22.38 3.73 -29.45
CA GLN A 43 22.88 3.74 -30.84
C GLN A 43 22.10 4.71 -31.72
N GLN A 44 20.78 4.84 -31.53
CA GLN A 44 19.96 5.83 -32.24
C GLN A 44 20.29 7.27 -31.82
N ALA A 45 20.57 7.50 -30.54
CA ALA A 45 21.02 8.81 -30.04
C ALA A 45 22.42 9.18 -30.53
N ALA A 46 23.31 8.20 -30.75
CA ALA A 46 24.62 8.43 -31.36
C ALA A 46 24.51 8.73 -32.88
N ALA A 47 23.53 8.14 -33.58
CA ALA A 47 23.31 8.36 -35.01
C ALA A 47 22.61 9.71 -35.33
N THR A 48 21.85 10.28 -34.39
CA THR A 48 21.25 11.62 -34.56
C THR A 48 22.21 12.76 -34.23
N ALA A 49 23.31 12.48 -33.51
CA ALA A 49 24.37 13.46 -33.26
C ALA A 49 25.31 13.69 -34.45
N SER A 50 25.35 12.77 -35.43
CA SER A 50 26.23 12.87 -36.61
C SER A 50 25.58 13.50 -37.86
N THR A 51 24.30 13.91 -37.81
CA THR A 51 23.55 14.38 -39.00
C THR A 51 22.98 15.80 -38.84
N SER A 52 23.48 16.60 -37.88
CA SER A 52 23.01 17.98 -37.66
C SER A 52 23.95 19.07 -38.17
N SER A 53 24.90 18.75 -39.05
CA SER A 53 25.76 19.73 -39.72
C SER A 53 25.50 19.75 -41.23
N SER A 54 24.31 20.21 -41.66
CA SER A 54 24.03 20.71 -43.02
C SER A 54 22.63 21.35 -43.14
N GLN A 55 22.59 22.64 -43.52
CA GLN A 55 21.45 23.41 -44.09
C GLN A 55 20.38 23.90 -43.08
N VAL A 56 20.08 25.19 -42.82
CA VAL A 56 19.92 26.44 -43.59
C VAL A 56 18.78 26.41 -44.63
N ALA A 57 17.83 27.33 -44.44
CA ALA A 57 16.69 27.74 -45.29
C ALA A 57 15.47 26.79 -45.29
N SER A 58 14.22 27.18 -45.51
CA SER A 58 13.42 28.41 -45.45
C SER A 58 11.96 27.97 -45.77
N THR A 59 10.98 28.86 -45.62
CA THR A 59 9.60 28.83 -46.18
C THR A 59 8.44 28.18 -45.40
N SER A 60 7.41 29.03 -45.22
CA SER A 60 5.99 28.81 -44.88
C SER A 60 5.26 27.96 -45.95
N PRO A 61 4.01 27.46 -45.72
CA PRO A 61 2.82 28.29 -45.96
C PRO A 61 1.57 28.00 -45.10
N CYS A 62 0.57 28.84 -45.38
CA CYS A 62 -0.76 29.07 -44.79
C CYS A 62 -1.87 28.25 -45.48
N SER A 63 -3.08 28.31 -44.87
CA SER A 63 -4.43 28.04 -45.43
C SER A 63 -4.87 26.56 -45.51
N SER A 64 -6.12 26.14 -45.25
CA SER A 64 -7.43 26.75 -44.93
C SER A 64 -8.39 25.56 -44.61
N LEU A 65 -9.41 25.62 -43.75
CA LEU A 65 -10.83 25.95 -44.05
C LEU A 65 -11.71 25.63 -42.81
N LEU A 66 -12.46 26.63 -42.35
CA LEU A 66 -13.76 26.55 -41.65
C LEU A 66 -14.86 26.76 -42.73
N PRO A 67 -16.20 26.63 -42.51
CA PRO A 67 -16.96 27.02 -41.31
C PRO A 67 -18.28 26.25 -41.00
N PHE A 68 -18.98 26.59 -39.90
CA PHE A 68 -20.44 26.91 -39.81
C PHE A 68 -20.92 26.87 -38.33
N VAL A 69 -21.01 28.01 -37.63
CA VAL A 69 -22.21 28.82 -37.25
C VAL A 69 -23.02 28.33 -36.03
N ALA A 70 -23.25 29.29 -35.13
CA ALA A 70 -23.86 29.23 -33.81
C ALA A 70 -25.40 29.44 -33.82
N ALA A 71 -26.08 29.07 -32.72
CA ALA A 71 -27.30 29.75 -32.28
C ALA A 71 -27.54 29.61 -30.76
N ARG A 72 -28.04 30.70 -30.17
CA ARG A 72 -28.41 30.98 -28.77
C ARG A 72 -29.79 30.43 -28.37
N GLY A 73 -30.05 30.30 -27.06
CA GLY A 73 -31.31 30.83 -26.48
C GLY A 73 -31.91 30.19 -25.20
N ILE A 74 -31.84 30.95 -24.08
CA ILE A 74 -32.95 31.34 -23.14
C ILE A 74 -33.56 30.34 -22.12
N ALA A 75 -33.31 30.65 -20.83
CA ALA A 75 -34.15 30.73 -19.61
C ALA A 75 -34.94 29.53 -19.01
N ASN A 76 -34.72 29.24 -17.71
CA ASN A 76 -35.52 29.75 -16.56
C ASN A 76 -35.12 29.05 -15.23
N SER A 77 -35.03 29.83 -14.14
CA SER A 77 -35.02 29.37 -12.73
C SER A 77 -36.44 29.50 -12.15
N PRO A 78 -36.80 28.80 -11.05
CA PRO A 78 -36.88 29.53 -9.78
C PRO A 78 -36.59 28.74 -8.46
N SER A 79 -36.08 29.48 -7.47
CA SER A 79 -36.24 29.43 -5.99
C SER A 79 -36.24 28.08 -5.23
N SER A 80 -35.53 27.88 -4.11
CA SER A 80 -35.51 28.73 -2.90
C SER A 80 -34.45 28.29 -1.86
N SER A 81 -33.99 29.28 -1.09
CA SER A 81 -33.13 29.30 0.12
C SER A 81 -33.59 28.39 1.27
N SER A 82 -32.74 27.82 2.15
CA SER A 82 -31.94 28.54 3.16
C SER A 82 -31.24 27.57 4.14
N SER A 83 -30.21 28.09 4.82
CA SER A 83 -29.59 27.65 6.09
C SER A 83 -28.43 26.64 6.09
N SER A 84 -27.22 27.20 6.18
CA SER A 84 -25.97 26.56 6.58
C SER A 84 -25.96 26.16 8.06
N PRO A 85 -25.16 25.14 8.42
CA PRO A 85 -24.24 25.28 9.55
C PRO A 85 -22.79 25.00 9.15
N ALA A 86 -21.88 25.73 9.79
CA ALA A 86 -20.44 25.80 9.53
C ALA A 86 -19.69 24.45 9.73
N PRO A 87 -18.64 24.17 8.93
CA PRO A 87 -17.68 23.13 9.28
C PRO A 87 -16.73 23.64 10.37
N ALA A 88 -16.67 22.87 11.46
CA ALA A 88 -15.78 23.11 12.60
C ALA A 88 -14.30 23.12 12.17
N THR A 89 -13.60 24.11 12.70
CA THR A 89 -12.16 24.36 12.68
C THR A 89 -11.35 23.06 12.83
N ALA A 90 -10.70 22.63 11.74
CA ALA A 90 -9.58 21.70 11.83
C ALA A 90 -8.42 22.40 12.56
N PRO A 91 -7.76 21.75 13.53
CA PRO A 91 -6.62 22.34 14.21
C PRO A 91 -5.49 22.54 13.21
N ALA A 92 -4.88 23.72 13.28
CA ALA A 92 -3.76 24.15 12.46
C ALA A 92 -2.71 23.04 12.36
N SER A 93 -2.55 22.47 11.16
CA SER A 93 -1.35 21.72 10.81
C SER A 93 -0.20 22.71 10.85
N SER A 94 0.62 22.59 11.89
CA SER A 94 1.88 23.31 12.05
C SER A 94 2.64 23.30 10.72
N ALA A 95 2.86 24.50 10.18
CA ALA A 95 3.66 24.72 8.98
C ALA A 95 5.01 23.99 9.10
N PRO A 96 5.55 23.41 8.01
CA PRO A 96 6.89 22.86 8.04
C PRO A 96 7.86 24.00 8.36
N SER A 97 8.56 23.85 9.48
CA SER A 97 9.58 24.76 9.97
C SER A 97 10.73 24.87 8.95
N GLN A 98 10.82 26.06 8.35
CA GLN A 98 12.00 26.74 7.82
C GLN A 98 13.07 25.91 7.07
N VAL A 99 12.94 26.00 5.74
CA VAL A 99 13.96 25.97 4.67
C VAL A 99 15.39 26.08 5.18
N ARG A 100 16.11 24.94 5.26
CA ARG A 100 17.56 24.88 5.46
C ARG A 100 18.18 24.13 4.28
N GLY A 101 18.78 24.90 3.35
CA GLY A 101 19.62 24.42 2.25
C GLY A 101 18.89 23.59 1.19
N ASN A 102 18.42 24.25 0.12
CA ASN A 102 17.59 23.66 -0.95
C ASN A 102 18.09 22.30 -1.47
N ASN A 103 19.41 22.08 -1.54
CA ASN A 103 19.98 20.85 -2.07
C ASN A 103 19.97 19.68 -1.08
N LEU A 104 20.28 19.94 0.20
CA LEU A 104 20.33 18.89 1.23
C LEU A 104 18.93 18.43 1.59
N GLU A 105 17.99 19.37 1.77
CA GLU A 105 16.58 19.05 2.00
C GLU A 105 15.98 18.25 0.84
N PHE A 106 16.31 18.63 -0.41
CA PHE A 106 15.87 17.89 -1.58
C PHE A 106 16.43 16.47 -1.61
N VAL A 107 17.73 16.27 -1.39
CA VAL A 107 18.34 14.93 -1.35
C VAL A 107 17.72 14.07 -0.25
N VAL A 108 17.57 14.61 0.96
CA VAL A 108 16.94 13.89 2.09
C VAL A 108 15.49 13.52 1.76
N SER A 109 14.73 14.40 1.11
CA SER A 109 13.36 14.11 0.69
C SER A 109 13.28 12.97 -0.34
N LYS A 110 14.25 12.91 -1.28
CA LYS A 110 14.31 11.83 -2.28
C LYS A 110 14.71 10.50 -1.65
N LEU A 111 15.66 10.51 -0.70
CA LEU A 111 16.03 9.33 0.06
C LEU A 111 14.84 8.78 0.85
N ASP A 112 14.09 9.63 1.56
CA ASP A 112 12.86 9.22 2.27
C ASP A 112 11.82 8.63 1.31
N THR A 113 11.65 9.23 0.14
CA THR A 113 10.71 8.72 -0.88
C THR A 113 11.09 7.31 -1.34
N VAL A 114 12.38 7.06 -1.60
CA VAL A 114 12.86 5.73 -2.05
C VAL A 114 12.72 4.69 -0.94
N VAL A 115 13.09 5.04 0.31
CA VAL A 115 12.97 4.13 1.45
C VAL A 115 11.51 3.79 1.74
N ASN A 116 10.62 4.78 1.71
CA ASN A 116 9.20 4.54 1.94
C ASN A 116 8.54 3.78 0.79
N TRP A 117 8.97 4.03 -0.46
CA TRP A 117 8.54 3.25 -1.61
C TRP A 117 8.91 1.77 -1.41
N ALA A 118 10.16 1.48 -1.04
CA ALA A 118 10.61 0.12 -0.75
C ALA A 118 9.78 -0.53 0.38
N ARG A 119 9.59 0.16 1.51
CA ARG A 119 8.78 -0.36 2.63
C ARG A 119 7.32 -0.60 2.25
N SER A 120 6.71 0.32 1.49
CA SER A 120 5.31 0.20 1.07
C SER A 120 5.09 -0.89 0.02
N GLY A 121 6.10 -1.15 -0.82
CA GLY A 121 6.06 -2.15 -1.89
C GLY A 121 6.38 -3.58 -1.46
N SER A 122 6.86 -3.79 -0.22
CA SER A 122 7.19 -5.12 0.31
C SER A 122 6.73 -5.28 1.76
N ILE A 123 5.44 -5.08 2.02
CA ILE A 123 4.89 -5.28 3.38
C ILE A 123 4.67 -6.76 3.59
N TRP A 124 5.40 -7.39 4.52
CA TRP A 124 5.19 -8.79 4.87
C TRP A 124 4.37 -8.92 6.15
N PRO A 125 3.04 -9.10 6.04
CA PRO A 125 2.21 -9.30 7.20
C PRO A 125 2.40 -10.70 7.76
N MET A 126 2.51 -10.76 9.08
CA MET A 126 2.21 -11.96 9.82
C MET A 126 0.71 -12.00 10.18
N THR A 127 0.10 -13.15 9.93
CA THR A 127 -1.34 -13.32 10.05
C THR A 127 -1.69 -13.95 11.39
N PHE A 128 -2.32 -13.16 12.27
CA PHE A 128 -2.95 -13.70 13.46
C PHE A 128 -4.41 -14.04 13.15
N GLY A 129 -4.60 -15.16 12.46
CA GLY A 129 -5.94 -15.72 12.22
C GLY A 129 -6.50 -16.39 13.47
N LEU A 130 -7.26 -15.62 14.28
CA LEU A 130 -7.80 -16.10 15.57
C LEU A 130 -9.23 -16.64 15.45
N ALA A 131 -10.02 -16.12 14.51
CA ALA A 131 -11.44 -16.45 14.39
C ALA A 131 -11.96 -16.24 12.95
N CYS A 132 -13.23 -15.89 12.80
CA CYS A 132 -13.91 -15.73 11.52
C CYS A 132 -13.19 -14.79 10.55
N CYS A 133 -12.61 -13.67 10.99
CA CYS A 133 -11.89 -12.75 10.09
C CYS A 133 -10.67 -13.38 9.40
N ALA A 134 -10.16 -14.53 9.88
CA ALA A 134 -9.12 -15.28 9.21
C ALA A 134 -9.59 -15.81 7.84
N MET A 135 -10.87 -16.18 7.68
CA MET A 135 -11.35 -16.71 6.40
C MET A 135 -11.43 -15.62 5.34
N GLU A 136 -11.88 -14.41 5.68
CA GLU A 136 -11.83 -13.27 4.75
C GLU A 136 -10.40 -12.84 4.44
N MET A 137 -9.45 -13.02 5.37
CA MET A 137 -8.04 -12.79 5.09
C MET A 137 -7.49 -13.82 4.09
N MET A 138 -7.86 -15.09 4.22
CA MET A 138 -7.52 -16.13 3.24
C MET A 138 -8.14 -15.81 1.88
N GLN A 139 -9.37 -15.30 1.85
CA GLN A 139 -10.04 -14.86 0.62
C GLN A 139 -9.33 -13.65 -0.02
N ALA A 140 -8.79 -12.73 0.78
CA ALA A 140 -7.94 -11.65 0.25
C ALA A 140 -6.64 -12.19 -0.36
N GLY A 141 -6.09 -13.29 0.17
CA GLY A 141 -4.96 -14.02 -0.42
C GLY A 141 -5.33 -14.95 -1.59
N ALA A 142 -6.61 -15.15 -1.88
CA ALA A 142 -7.05 -15.99 -2.99
C ALA A 142 -6.91 -15.25 -4.34
N SER A 143 -6.92 -16.01 -5.43
CA SER A 143 -6.68 -15.52 -6.80
C SER A 143 -7.57 -14.36 -7.27
N ARG A 144 -8.75 -14.17 -6.66
CA ARG A 144 -9.64 -13.05 -7.01
C ARG A 144 -9.06 -11.70 -6.59
N TYR A 145 -8.47 -11.63 -5.39
CA TYR A 145 -8.05 -10.38 -4.77
C TYR A 145 -6.51 -10.25 -4.68
N ASP A 146 -5.82 -11.38 -4.65
CA ASP A 146 -4.38 -11.57 -4.76
C ASP A 146 -3.53 -10.46 -4.14
N LEU A 147 -3.31 -10.56 -2.82
CA LEU A 147 -2.44 -9.65 -2.08
C LEU A 147 -0.97 -9.67 -2.56
N ASP A 148 -0.52 -10.75 -3.19
CA ASP A 148 0.86 -10.86 -3.69
C ASP A 148 1.16 -9.81 -4.78
N ARG A 149 0.14 -9.41 -5.55
CA ARG A 149 0.25 -8.34 -6.55
C ARG A 149 0.70 -7.00 -5.95
N PHE A 150 0.37 -6.74 -4.69
CA PHE A 150 0.76 -5.52 -3.98
C PHE A 150 2.08 -5.70 -3.20
N GLY A 151 2.80 -6.80 -3.42
CA GLY A 151 4.02 -7.16 -2.70
C GLY A 151 3.76 -7.64 -1.27
N ILE A 152 2.53 -8.08 -0.99
CA ILE A 152 2.09 -8.51 0.33
C ILE A 152 2.09 -10.03 0.41
N ILE A 153 3.12 -10.57 1.07
CA ILE A 153 3.32 -12.00 1.26
C ILE A 153 3.12 -12.36 2.72
N PHE A 154 2.29 -13.37 2.98
CA PHE A 154 2.06 -13.87 4.33
C PHE A 154 3.26 -14.66 4.84
N ARG A 155 3.88 -14.17 5.92
CA ARG A 155 4.99 -14.87 6.58
C ARG A 155 4.51 -15.45 7.93
N PRO A 156 4.62 -16.77 8.16
CA PRO A 156 4.25 -17.35 9.46
C PRO A 156 5.20 -16.99 10.61
N SER A 157 6.42 -16.52 10.35
CA SER A 157 7.36 -16.16 11.42
C SER A 157 7.31 -14.66 11.74
N PRO A 158 7.18 -14.28 13.02
CA PRO A 158 7.14 -12.87 13.42
C PRO A 158 8.47 -12.12 13.24
N ARG A 159 9.59 -12.85 13.27
CA ARG A 159 10.94 -12.25 13.20
C ARG A 159 11.30 -11.68 11.83
N GLN A 160 10.50 -12.00 10.82
CA GLN A 160 10.71 -11.58 9.43
C GLN A 160 9.53 -10.77 8.90
N SER A 161 8.54 -10.46 9.74
CA SER A 161 7.34 -9.74 9.32
C SER A 161 7.39 -8.29 9.78
N ASP A 162 6.97 -7.39 8.91
CA ASP A 162 6.94 -5.94 9.18
C ASP A 162 5.54 -5.46 9.60
N CYS A 163 4.50 -6.23 9.30
CA CYS A 163 3.13 -5.91 9.68
C CYS A 163 2.51 -7.07 10.45
N MET A 164 1.66 -6.77 11.44
CA MET A 164 0.89 -7.76 12.17
C MET A 164 -0.59 -7.52 11.93
N ILE A 165 -1.28 -8.48 11.32
CA ILE A 165 -2.73 -8.41 11.13
C ILE A 165 -3.41 -9.22 12.22
N VAL A 166 -4.10 -8.54 13.14
CA VAL A 166 -4.91 -9.18 14.19
C VAL A 166 -6.30 -9.43 13.64
N ALA A 167 -6.60 -10.66 13.24
CA ALA A 167 -7.85 -11.01 12.61
C ALA A 167 -8.69 -11.96 13.47
N GLY A 168 -9.61 -11.35 14.22
CA GLY A 168 -10.59 -12.07 15.03
C GLY A 168 -10.62 -11.62 16.48
N THR A 169 -11.27 -12.43 17.31
CA THR A 169 -11.45 -12.13 18.72
C THR A 169 -10.17 -12.40 19.52
N LEU A 170 -9.78 -11.45 20.36
CA LEU A 170 -8.63 -11.58 21.24
C LEU A 170 -9.11 -11.98 22.63
N THR A 171 -8.86 -13.22 23.02
CA THR A 171 -9.23 -13.74 24.34
C THR A 171 -8.20 -13.38 25.40
N ASN A 172 -8.62 -13.26 26.66
CA ASN A 172 -7.76 -12.96 27.81
C ASN A 172 -6.58 -13.94 27.91
N LYS A 173 -6.81 -15.21 27.56
CA LYS A 173 -5.75 -16.25 27.53
C LYS A 173 -4.73 -16.05 26.41
N MET A 174 -5.15 -15.50 25.27
CA MET A 174 -4.28 -15.27 24.12
C MET A 174 -3.54 -13.94 24.19
N ALA A 175 -4.03 -12.96 24.97
CA ALA A 175 -3.41 -11.65 25.15
C ALA A 175 -1.88 -11.67 25.42
N PRO A 176 -1.35 -12.45 26.38
CA PRO A 176 0.10 -12.49 26.61
C PRO A 176 0.89 -13.10 25.44
N ALA A 177 0.31 -14.07 24.73
CA ALA A 177 0.95 -14.67 23.56
C ALA A 177 1.06 -13.67 22.41
N LEU A 178 -0.01 -12.90 22.16
CA LEU A 178 -0.01 -11.85 21.15
C LEU A 178 1.03 -10.78 21.46
N ARG A 179 1.14 -10.35 22.73
CA ARG A 179 2.15 -9.38 23.15
C ARG A 179 3.57 -9.92 22.90
N LYS A 180 3.84 -11.15 23.33
CA LYS A 180 5.15 -11.80 23.14
C LYS A 180 5.57 -11.85 21.68
N VAL A 181 4.62 -12.03 20.77
CA VAL A 181 4.94 -12.09 19.35
C VAL A 181 5.18 -10.70 18.76
N TYR A 182 4.38 -9.70 19.15
CA TYR A 182 4.63 -8.31 18.76
C TYR A 182 6.00 -7.80 19.24
N ASP A 183 6.43 -8.24 20.42
CA ASP A 183 7.75 -7.90 20.96
C ASP A 183 8.90 -8.60 20.21
N GLN A 184 8.65 -9.70 19.50
CA GLN A 184 9.65 -10.41 18.69
C GLN A 184 9.82 -9.83 17.27
N MET A 185 8.90 -8.97 16.83
CA MET A 185 8.98 -8.34 15.51
C MET A 185 10.07 -7.26 15.49
N PRO A 186 10.86 -7.17 14.40
CA PRO A 186 11.83 -6.10 14.23
C PRO A 186 11.14 -4.74 14.10
N GLU A 187 11.87 -3.68 14.45
CA GLU A 187 11.50 -2.30 14.13
C GLU A 187 11.94 -2.03 12.68
N PRO A 188 11.14 -1.44 11.77
CA PRO A 188 9.82 -0.82 11.88
C PRO A 188 8.66 -1.82 11.76
N LYS A 189 7.70 -1.74 12.68
CA LYS A 189 6.52 -2.62 12.69
C LYS A 189 5.22 -1.86 12.69
N TRP A 190 4.24 -2.41 11.99
CA TRP A 190 2.87 -1.88 11.95
C TRP A 190 1.84 -2.92 12.38
N VAL A 191 0.69 -2.44 12.86
CA VAL A 191 -0.38 -3.31 13.34
C VAL A 191 -1.70 -2.91 12.71
N VAL A 192 -2.33 -3.87 12.05
CA VAL A 192 -3.67 -3.72 11.48
C VAL A 192 -4.65 -4.53 12.31
N SER A 193 -5.64 -3.85 12.88
CA SER A 193 -6.75 -4.50 13.56
C SER A 193 -7.85 -4.80 12.55
N MET A 194 -8.15 -6.09 12.35
CA MET A 194 -9.14 -6.56 11.39
C MET A 194 -10.39 -7.08 12.11
N GLY A 195 -11.50 -6.37 11.88
CA GLY A 195 -12.82 -6.74 12.35
C GLY A 195 -13.21 -6.14 13.70
N SER A 196 -14.51 -6.13 13.96
CA SER A 196 -15.11 -5.49 15.14
C SER A 196 -14.59 -6.06 16.46
N CYS A 197 -14.30 -7.37 16.50
CA CYS A 197 -13.79 -8.05 17.68
C CYS A 197 -12.38 -7.56 18.05
N ALA A 198 -11.50 -7.38 17.06
CA ALA A 198 -10.16 -6.87 17.28
C ALA A 198 -10.18 -5.36 17.59
N ASN A 199 -11.06 -4.59 16.95
CA ASN A 199 -11.10 -3.13 17.15
C ASN A 199 -11.55 -2.74 18.57
N GLY A 200 -12.55 -3.43 19.12
CA GLY A 200 -13.16 -3.03 20.40
C GLY A 200 -13.90 -4.13 21.14
N GLY A 201 -13.61 -5.40 20.88
CA GLY A 201 -14.33 -6.55 21.45
C GLY A 201 -15.57 -6.97 20.64
N GLY A 202 -16.12 -6.07 19.81
CA GLY A 202 -17.13 -6.37 18.81
C GLY A 202 -18.36 -7.08 19.40
N TYR A 203 -18.79 -8.15 18.75
CA TYR A 203 -19.94 -8.94 19.19
C TYR A 203 -19.78 -9.50 20.61
N TYR A 204 -18.54 -9.80 21.01
CA TYR A 204 -18.21 -10.36 22.33
C TYR A 204 -17.80 -9.30 23.35
N HIS A 205 -18.18 -8.03 23.15
CA HIS A 205 -17.78 -6.93 24.05
C HIS A 205 -18.10 -7.28 25.51
N TYR A 206 -19.32 -7.70 25.84
CA TYR A 206 -19.70 -7.98 27.24
C TYR A 206 -19.29 -9.36 27.77
N SER A 207 -18.50 -10.13 27.01
CA SER A 207 -18.06 -11.45 27.47
C SER A 207 -16.95 -11.37 28.53
N TYR A 208 -16.85 -12.41 29.37
CA TYR A 208 -15.86 -12.50 30.46
C TYR A 208 -14.46 -12.86 29.96
N SER A 209 -14.34 -13.48 28.79
CA SER A 209 -13.12 -14.10 28.29
C SER A 209 -12.44 -13.34 27.15
N VAL A 210 -13.02 -12.24 26.68
CA VAL A 210 -12.54 -11.45 25.55
C VAL A 210 -12.01 -10.10 26.01
N VAL A 211 -10.90 -9.66 25.44
CA VAL A 211 -10.38 -8.32 25.64
C VAL A 211 -11.16 -7.33 24.78
N ARG A 212 -11.46 -6.18 25.37
CA ARG A 212 -12.17 -5.05 24.74
C ARG A 212 -11.26 -4.30 23.76
N GLY A 213 -10.84 -4.98 22.70
CA GLY A 213 -9.95 -4.48 21.65
C GLY A 213 -8.48 -4.88 21.82
N CYS A 214 -7.78 -5.06 20.70
CA CYS A 214 -6.34 -5.37 20.69
C CYS A 214 -5.47 -4.17 21.08
N ASP A 215 -6.02 -2.95 20.99
CA ASP A 215 -5.38 -1.69 21.37
C ASP A 215 -4.91 -1.66 22.83
N ARG A 216 -5.55 -2.46 23.71
CA ARG A 216 -5.11 -2.60 25.12
C ARG A 216 -3.80 -3.37 25.28
N ILE A 217 -3.38 -4.17 24.29
CA ILE A 217 -2.19 -5.02 24.35
C ILE A 217 -1.08 -4.47 23.45
N VAL A 218 -1.46 -4.04 22.26
CA VAL A 218 -0.55 -3.64 21.18
C VAL A 218 -1.06 -2.36 20.54
N PRO A 219 -0.19 -1.39 20.24
CA PRO A 219 -0.59 -0.18 19.53
C PRO A 219 -1.06 -0.52 18.11
N VAL A 220 -2.25 -0.03 17.74
CA VAL A 220 -2.84 -0.27 16.41
C VAL A 220 -2.65 0.94 15.51
N ASP A 221 -2.23 0.71 14.27
CA ASP A 221 -2.06 1.76 13.25
C ASP A 221 -3.31 2.02 12.44
N ILE A 222 -4.01 0.95 12.06
CA ILE A 222 -5.19 0.98 11.19
C ILE A 222 -6.24 0.01 11.69
N TYR A 223 -7.48 0.50 11.70
CA TYR A 223 -8.67 -0.26 12.05
C TYR A 223 -9.47 -0.55 10.77
N VAL A 224 -9.73 -1.83 10.50
CA VAL A 224 -10.61 -2.26 9.42
C VAL A 224 -11.96 -2.65 10.03
N PRO A 225 -13.04 -1.89 9.76
CA PRO A 225 -14.37 -2.19 10.28
C PRO A 225 -15.03 -3.35 9.50
N GLY A 226 -15.77 -4.21 10.22
CA GLY A 226 -16.55 -5.32 9.66
C GLY A 226 -16.66 -6.51 10.62
N CYS A 227 -17.58 -7.45 10.36
CA CYS A 227 -17.77 -8.64 11.19
C CYS A 227 -18.37 -9.84 10.41
N PRO A 228 -17.61 -10.47 9.50
CA PRO A 228 -16.23 -10.15 9.10
C PRO A 228 -16.17 -8.99 8.08
N PRO A 229 -15.04 -8.26 8.00
CA PRO A 229 -14.85 -7.27 6.94
C PRO A 229 -14.68 -7.98 5.59
N THR A 230 -15.26 -7.45 4.52
CA THR A 230 -15.07 -8.00 3.18
C THR A 230 -13.58 -8.02 2.80
N ALA A 231 -13.18 -8.95 1.93
CA ALA A 231 -11.80 -9.04 1.45
C ALA A 231 -11.32 -7.71 0.84
N GLU A 232 -12.19 -7.02 0.11
CA GLU A 232 -11.94 -5.68 -0.42
C GLU A 232 -11.74 -4.62 0.68
N GLY A 233 -12.51 -4.71 1.76
CA GLY A 233 -12.34 -3.85 2.93
C GLY A 233 -10.98 -4.03 3.60
N LEU A 234 -10.50 -5.28 3.70
CA LEU A 234 -9.15 -5.56 4.18
C LEU A 234 -8.08 -5.01 3.23
N MET A 235 -8.23 -5.20 1.92
CA MET A 235 -7.31 -4.64 0.92
C MET A 235 -7.23 -3.12 1.02
N TYR A 236 -8.39 -2.46 1.20
CA TYR A 236 -8.44 -1.01 1.40
C TYR A 236 -7.66 -0.58 2.65
N GLY A 237 -7.80 -1.33 3.76
CA GLY A 237 -7.02 -1.11 4.98
C GLY A 237 -5.50 -1.20 4.75
N LEU A 238 -5.06 -2.18 3.97
CA LEU A 238 -3.64 -2.36 3.63
C LEU A 238 -3.12 -1.24 2.70
N LEU A 239 -3.92 -0.81 1.71
CA LEU A 239 -3.58 0.34 0.87
C LEU A 239 -3.50 1.63 1.69
N GLN A 240 -4.36 1.78 2.70
CA GLN A 240 -4.29 2.91 3.63
C GLN A 240 -3.01 2.84 4.50
N LEU A 241 -2.54 1.64 4.84
CA LEU A 241 -1.26 1.44 5.52
C LEU A 241 -0.10 1.87 4.64
N GLN A 242 -0.10 1.46 3.37
CA GLN A 242 0.90 1.91 2.40
C GLN A 242 0.93 3.44 2.31
N LYS A 243 -0.23 4.11 2.26
CA LYS A 243 -0.31 5.59 2.29
C LYS A 243 0.20 6.20 3.59
N LYS A 244 0.07 5.52 4.73
CA LYS A 244 0.64 5.96 6.01
C LYS A 244 2.17 5.87 5.98
N ILE A 245 2.71 4.75 5.47
CA ILE A 245 4.14 4.52 5.31
C ILE A 245 4.74 5.55 4.34
N TYR A 246 4.07 5.80 3.22
CA TYR A 246 4.53 6.76 2.20
C TYR A 246 4.70 8.19 2.73
N ARG A 247 3.90 8.58 3.73
CA ARG A 247 3.95 9.90 4.38
C ARG A 247 4.97 10.00 5.51
N SER A 248 5.62 8.90 5.89
CA SER A 248 6.52 8.87 7.05
C SER A 248 7.87 9.51 6.73
N LYS A 249 8.24 10.59 7.42
CA LYS A 249 9.45 11.38 7.14
C LYS A 249 10.59 11.05 8.10
N THR A 250 11.03 9.79 8.11
CA THR A 250 11.97 9.31 9.14
C THR A 250 13.34 9.99 9.02
N THR A 251 13.87 10.13 7.81
CA THR A 251 15.21 10.70 7.59
C THR A 251 15.20 12.21 7.81
N GLN A 252 14.16 12.92 7.35
CA GLN A 252 14.02 14.37 7.62
C GLN A 252 13.95 14.67 9.12
N ILE A 253 13.20 13.89 9.91
CA ILE A 253 13.13 14.08 11.36
C ILE A 253 14.49 13.86 12.00
N TRP A 254 15.25 12.86 11.53
CA TRP A 254 16.58 12.56 12.04
C TRP A 254 17.59 13.68 11.76
N VAL A 255 17.56 14.27 10.55
CA VAL A 255 18.43 15.40 10.17
C VAL A 255 18.10 16.68 10.94
N ASN A 256 16.83 16.87 11.30
CA ASN A 256 16.36 18.04 12.04
C ASN A 256 16.53 17.93 13.56
N LYS A 257 17.02 16.79 14.06
CA LYS A 257 17.26 16.53 15.48
C LYS A 257 18.71 16.82 15.83
#